data_AF-A0AAE3FV15-F1
#
_entry.id   AF-A0AAE3FV15-F1
#
_cell.length_a   1.000
_cell.length_b   1.000
_cell.length_c   1.000
_cell.angle_alpha   90.00
_cell.angle_beta   90.00
_cell.angle_gamma   90.00
#
_symmetry.space_group_name_H-M   'P 1'
#
loop_
_entity.id
_entity.type
_entity.pdbx_description
1 polymer ?
#
loop_
_entity_poly.entity_id
_entity_poly.type
_entity_poly.pdbx_seq_one_letter_code
_entity_poly.pdbx_strand_id
1 'polypeptide(L)'
;MDIFVYGTLTEASTVEQVLDDEPFSFDGQAVLKGVHRVECEYPTLMPGGETHGRILQTDAVGLLDQYEGVTDELYTRQSVPVADRPATADVYIGDPNRLNCEENSWPHAQTFVDSVTTYLTEQNVVII
;
A
#
# COMPACT_ATOMS: atom_id res chain seq x y z
N MET A 1 12.25 -6.80 -4.10
CA MET A 1 10.86 -6.57 -4.56
C MET A 1 10.57 -5.06 -4.59
N ASP A 2 9.60 -4.61 -5.42
CA ASP A 2 9.15 -3.21 -5.46
C ASP A 2 7.88 -3.03 -4.61
N ILE A 3 7.84 -1.98 -3.78
CA ILE A 3 6.73 -1.66 -2.88
C ILE A 3 6.39 -0.17 -3.04
N PHE A 4 5.14 0.15 -3.36
CA PHE A 4 4.63 1.52 -3.33
C PHE A 4 4.29 1.93 -1.90
N VAL A 5 5.03 2.90 -1.37
CA VAL A 5 4.84 3.44 -0.01
C VAL A 5 4.30 4.86 -0.07
N TYR A 6 3.31 5.15 0.78
CA TYR A 6 2.60 6.45 0.82
C TYR A 6 2.40 7.00 2.25
N GLY A 7 2.96 6.30 3.25
CA GLY A 7 2.90 6.66 4.66
C GLY A 7 4.28 6.94 5.24
N THR A 8 4.49 6.53 6.49
CA THR A 8 5.76 6.72 7.23
C THR A 8 6.96 6.06 6.54
N LEU A 9 6.75 4.97 5.80
CA LEU A 9 7.78 4.28 5.00
C LEU A 9 8.28 5.09 3.79
N THR A 10 7.71 6.27 3.52
CA THR A 10 8.32 7.22 2.56
C THR A 10 9.59 7.86 3.12
N GLU A 11 9.80 7.81 4.44
CA GLU A 11 10.97 8.35 5.14
C GLU A 11 12.02 7.26 5.38
N ALA A 12 13.26 7.52 4.95
CA ALA A 12 14.36 6.54 5.04
C ALA A 12 14.62 6.08 6.48
N SER A 13 14.55 7.00 7.46
CA SER A 13 14.77 6.66 8.87
C SER A 13 13.72 5.71 9.44
N THR A 14 12.48 5.73 8.92
CA THR A 14 11.45 4.76 9.29
C THR A 14 11.79 3.40 8.69
N VAL A 15 12.17 3.39 7.40
CA VAL A 15 12.54 2.15 6.70
C VAL A 15 13.73 1.48 7.38
N GLU A 16 14.78 2.23 7.74
CA GLU A 16 15.95 1.72 8.46
C GLU A 16 15.58 1.02 9.79
N GLN A 17 14.65 1.62 10.54
CA GLN A 17 14.17 1.03 11.80
C GLN A 17 13.34 -0.24 11.58
N VAL A 18 12.52 -0.26 10.53
CA VAL A 18 11.63 -1.39 10.23
C VAL A 18 12.41 -2.56 9.64
N LEU A 19 13.39 -2.28 8.78
CA LEU A 19 14.15 -3.28 8.06
C LEU A 19 15.33 -3.85 8.86
N ASP A 20 15.64 -3.34 10.06
CA ASP A 20 16.66 -3.88 10.97
C ASP A 20 18.01 -4.15 10.25
N ASP A 21 18.55 -3.10 9.62
CA ASP A 21 19.77 -3.12 8.80
C ASP A 21 19.70 -3.90 7.47
N GLU A 22 18.54 -4.47 7.09
CA GLU A 22 18.37 -5.08 5.76
C GLU A 22 18.44 -4.03 4.63
N PRO A 23 19.02 -4.39 3.46
CA PRO A 23 19.25 -3.45 2.38
C PRO A 23 17.94 -2.95 1.75
N PHE A 24 17.93 -1.66 1.42
CA PHE A 24 16.87 -1.05 0.64
C PHE A 24 17.37 0.11 -0.22
N SER A 25 16.57 0.47 -1.22
CA SER A 25 16.72 1.70 -1.99
C SER A 25 15.37 2.28 -2.37
N PHE A 26 15.32 3.57 -2.68
CA PHE A 26 14.13 4.19 -3.25
C PHE A 26 14.30 4.40 -4.77
N ASP A 27 13.36 3.88 -5.55
CA ASP A 27 13.22 4.13 -6.99
C ASP A 27 12.33 5.36 -7.25
N GLY A 28 12.74 6.50 -6.66
CA GLY A 28 12.12 7.80 -6.91
C GLY A 28 10.71 8.01 -6.33
N GLN A 29 10.03 9.03 -6.88
CA GLN A 29 8.62 9.35 -6.58
C GLN A 29 7.71 8.61 -7.56
N ALA A 30 6.52 8.24 -7.10
CA ALA A 30 5.51 7.58 -7.90
C ALA A 30 4.10 8.05 -7.52
N VAL A 31 3.14 7.83 -8.41
CA VAL A 31 1.72 8.14 -8.17
C VAL A 31 0.87 6.90 -8.41
N LEU A 32 0.08 6.52 -7.41
CA LEU A 32 -0.91 5.46 -7.51
C LEU A 32 -2.27 6.08 -7.91
N LYS A 33 -2.74 5.76 -9.12
CA LYS A 33 -4.00 6.29 -9.67
C LYS A 33 -5.17 5.35 -9.37
N GLY A 34 -6.32 5.92 -8.99
CA GLY A 34 -7.56 5.19 -8.73
C GLY A 34 -7.81 4.92 -7.24
N VAL A 35 -6.91 5.34 -6.35
CA VAL A 35 -7.13 5.37 -4.90
C VAL A 35 -6.45 6.60 -4.29
N HIS A 36 -7.05 7.17 -3.24
CA HIS A 36 -6.56 8.35 -2.56
C HIS A 36 -6.28 8.05 -1.09
N ARG A 37 -5.31 8.77 -0.53
CA ARG A 37 -4.92 8.65 0.87
C ARG A 37 -5.90 9.35 1.79
N VAL A 38 -6.27 8.68 2.87
CA VAL A 38 -7.10 9.21 3.96
C VAL A 38 -6.38 9.06 5.30
N GLU A 39 -6.66 9.98 6.23
CA GLU A 39 -6.15 9.93 7.60
C GLU A 39 -7.15 9.20 8.50
N CYS A 40 -6.66 8.21 9.24
CA CYS A 40 -7.40 7.47 10.27
C CYS A 40 -6.51 7.32 11.50
N GLU A 41 -6.59 6.23 12.26
CA GLU A 41 -5.57 5.93 13.29
C GLU A 41 -4.18 5.78 12.67
N TYR A 42 -4.10 5.06 11.55
CA TYR A 42 -2.97 5.07 10.63
C TYR A 42 -3.46 5.39 9.21
N PRO A 43 -2.63 6.02 8.36
CA PRO A 43 -3.05 6.38 7.01
C PRO A 43 -3.37 5.15 6.16
N THR A 44 -4.45 5.22 5.38
CA THR A 44 -4.84 4.16 4.43
C THR A 44 -5.34 4.74 3.11
N LEU A 45 -5.76 3.87 2.20
CA LEU A 45 -6.24 4.19 0.87
C LEU A 45 -7.74 3.90 0.74
N MET A 46 -8.41 4.76 -0.01
CA MET A 46 -9.83 4.66 -0.36
C MET A 46 -10.02 4.73 -1.88
N PRO A 47 -11.08 4.11 -2.43
CA PRO A 47 -11.45 4.22 -3.84
C PRO A 47 -11.45 5.64 -4.42
N GLY A 48 -11.00 5.74 -5.67
CA GLY A 48 -11.00 6.96 -6.47
C GLY A 48 -9.82 7.90 -6.18
N GLY A 49 -9.62 8.89 -7.06
CA GLY A 49 -8.56 9.89 -6.90
C GLY A 49 -7.16 9.34 -7.17
N GLU A 50 -6.17 9.86 -6.45
CA GLU A 50 -4.77 9.48 -6.57
C GLU A 50 -3.99 9.66 -5.27
N THR A 51 -2.90 8.93 -5.14
CA THR A 51 -2.00 8.99 -3.99
C THR A 51 -0.55 9.17 -4.45
N HIS A 52 0.13 10.14 -3.86
CA HIS A 52 1.56 10.33 -4.06
C HIS A 52 2.36 9.49 -3.07
N GLY A 53 3.46 8.92 -3.56
CA GLY A 53 4.33 8.05 -2.77
C GLY A 53 5.69 7.88 -3.40
N ARG A 54 6.34 6.77 -3.03
CA ARG A 54 7.66 6.37 -3.53
C ARG A 54 7.67 4.87 -3.80
N ILE A 55 8.53 4.42 -4.69
CA ILE A 55 8.84 2.99 -4.80
C ILE A 55 10.01 2.68 -3.88
N LEU A 56 9.75 1.85 -2.87
CA LEU A 56 10.74 1.23 -2.01
C LEU A 56 11.13 -0.13 -2.61
N GLN A 57 12.43 -0.38 -2.74
CA GLN A 57 12.97 -1.64 -3.19
C GLN A 57 13.66 -2.34 -2.03
N THR A 58 13.18 -3.54 -1.68
CA THR A 58 13.81 -4.40 -0.67
C THR A 58 13.37 -5.85 -0.86
N ASP A 59 14.17 -6.80 -0.39
CA ASP A 59 13.80 -8.22 -0.34
C ASP A 59 13.26 -8.64 1.04
N ALA A 60 13.36 -7.75 2.04
CA ALA A 60 12.92 -7.98 3.42
C ALA A 60 11.41 -7.76 3.63
N VAL A 61 10.59 -8.27 2.72
CA VAL A 61 9.13 -8.01 2.71
C VAL A 61 8.43 -8.59 3.94
N GLY A 62 8.96 -9.66 4.53
CA GLY A 62 8.42 -10.21 5.78
C GLY A 62 8.48 -9.23 6.96
N LEU A 63 9.48 -8.36 7.01
CA LEU A 63 9.58 -7.32 8.05
C LEU A 63 8.55 -6.21 7.82
N LEU A 64 8.31 -5.85 6.55
CA LEU A 64 7.24 -4.91 6.19
C LEU A 64 5.86 -5.47 6.53
N ASP A 65 5.58 -6.75 6.21
CA ASP A 65 4.31 -7.39 6.55
C ASP A 65 4.06 -7.43 8.06
N GLN A 66 5.11 -7.61 8.86
CA GLN A 66 5.03 -7.56 10.32
C GLN A 66 4.73 -6.14 10.81
N TYR A 67 5.44 -5.14 10.28
CA TYR A 67 5.24 -3.74 10.64
C TYR A 67 3.83 -3.24 10.29
N GLU A 68 3.33 -3.59 9.10
CA GLU A 68 2.01 -3.22 8.61
C GLU A 68 0.89 -4.10 9.19
N GLY A 69 1.21 -5.07 10.07
CA GLY A 69 0.21 -5.90 10.74
C GLY A 69 -0.61 -6.77 9.79
N VAL A 70 -0.01 -7.28 8.70
CA VAL A 70 -0.70 -8.12 7.71
C VAL A 70 -1.23 -9.41 8.32
N THR A 71 -0.46 -10.02 9.22
CA THR A 71 -0.88 -11.24 9.93
C THR A 71 -2.09 -10.99 10.82
N ASP A 72 -2.19 -9.77 11.36
CA ASP A 72 -3.32 -9.35 12.17
C ASP A 72 -4.48 -8.81 11.32
N GLU A 73 -4.41 -8.90 9.98
CA GLU A 73 -5.38 -8.35 9.01
C GLU A 73 -5.63 -6.84 9.19
N LEU A 74 -4.64 -6.09 9.70
CA LEU A 74 -4.74 -4.63 9.79
C LEU A 74 -4.59 -3.99 8.40
N TYR A 75 -3.59 -4.44 7.65
CA TYR A 75 -3.38 -4.11 6.25
C TYR A 75 -3.38 -5.37 5.39
N THR A 76 -3.78 -5.23 4.12
CA THR A 76 -3.61 -6.24 3.08
C THR A 76 -2.55 -5.79 2.09
N ARG A 77 -1.65 -6.70 1.70
CA ARG A 77 -0.67 -6.46 0.63
C ARG A 77 -1.27 -6.83 -0.72
N GLN A 78 -1.23 -5.90 -1.66
CA GLN A 78 -1.86 -6.01 -2.98
C GLN A 78 -0.87 -5.68 -4.08
N SER A 79 -0.84 -6.46 -5.16
CA SER A 79 0.08 -6.19 -6.26
C SER A 79 -0.59 -5.33 -7.33
N VAL A 80 0.03 -4.20 -7.67
CA VAL A 80 -0.50 -3.22 -8.62
C VAL A 80 0.43 -3.09 -9.82
N PRO A 81 -0.08 -3.05 -11.07
CA PRO A 81 0.74 -2.82 -12.25
C PRO A 81 1.47 -1.48 -12.24
N VAL A 82 2.68 -1.43 -12.81
CA VAL A 82 3.41 -0.20 -13.10
C VAL A 82 3.27 0.12 -14.60
N ALA A 83 2.77 1.30 -14.98
CA ALA A 83 2.34 1.59 -16.35
C ALA A 83 3.46 1.43 -17.40
N ASP A 84 4.68 1.86 -17.08
CA ASP A 84 5.77 1.98 -18.05
C ASP A 84 6.70 0.76 -18.12
N ARG A 85 6.40 -0.31 -17.39
CA ARG A 85 7.20 -1.54 -17.40
C ARG A 85 6.35 -2.78 -17.14
N PRO A 86 6.70 -3.97 -17.66
CA PRO A 86 6.03 -5.22 -17.34
C PRO A 86 6.40 -5.70 -15.92
N ALA A 87 6.09 -4.89 -14.93
CA ALA A 87 6.36 -5.13 -13.52
C ALA A 87 5.14 -4.73 -12.68
N THR A 88 5.12 -5.24 -11.46
CA THR A 88 4.18 -4.83 -10.42
C THR A 88 4.95 -4.28 -9.24
N ALA A 89 4.30 -3.42 -8.45
CA ALA A 89 4.76 -3.09 -7.12
C ALA A 89 3.65 -3.41 -6.13
N ASP A 90 4.03 -3.90 -4.96
CA ASP A 90 3.09 -4.20 -3.91
C ASP A 90 2.71 -2.92 -3.16
N VAL A 91 1.47 -2.82 -2.70
CA VAL A 91 0.96 -1.72 -1.87
C VAL A 91 0.24 -2.30 -0.67
N TYR A 92 0.43 -1.71 0.50
CA TYR A 92 -0.33 -2.03 1.70
C TYR A 92 -1.60 -1.20 1.73
N ILE A 93 -2.76 -1.81 1.97
CA ILE A 93 -4.05 -1.11 2.10
C ILE A 93 -4.69 -1.54 3.41
N GLY A 94 -4.89 -0.60 4.32
CA GLY A 94 -5.42 -0.83 5.65
C GLY A 94 -6.94 -0.94 5.67
N ASP A 95 -7.48 -1.88 6.44
CA ASP A 95 -8.93 -2.03 6.62
C ASP A 95 -9.48 -0.81 7.37
N PRO A 96 -10.33 0.02 6.73
CA PRO A 96 -10.83 1.24 7.35
C PRO A 96 -11.59 1.02 8.64
N ASN A 97 -12.28 -0.12 8.78
CA ASN A 97 -13.04 -0.43 9.97
C ASN A 97 -12.09 -0.72 11.16
N ARG A 98 -10.92 -1.30 10.87
CA ARG A 98 -9.91 -1.61 11.90
C ARG A 98 -9.04 -0.43 12.24
N LEU A 99 -8.86 0.49 11.28
CA LEU A 99 -8.11 1.73 11.45
C LEU A 99 -8.95 2.90 11.98
N ASN A 100 -10.20 2.65 12.41
CA ASN A 100 -11.10 3.67 12.95
C ASN A 100 -11.28 4.87 12.01
N CYS A 101 -11.35 4.63 10.69
CA CYS A 101 -11.67 5.66 9.71
C CYS A 101 -13.11 6.14 9.87
N GLU A 102 -13.37 7.43 9.60
CA GLU A 102 -14.73 7.99 9.70
C GLU A 102 -15.72 7.33 8.73
N GLU A 103 -15.24 6.96 7.53
CA GLU A 103 -16.04 6.33 6.50
C GLU A 103 -15.28 5.20 5.81
N ASN A 104 -16.01 4.19 5.34
CA ASN A 104 -15.50 3.12 4.50
C ASN A 104 -16.23 3.14 3.15
N SER A 105 -15.51 3.53 2.09
CA SER A 105 -16.05 3.64 0.73
C SER A 105 -15.70 2.44 -0.16
N TRP A 106 -15.02 1.42 0.38
CA TRP A 106 -14.72 0.20 -0.36
C TRP A 106 -16.01 -0.54 -0.74
N PRO A 107 -16.10 -1.12 -1.95
CA PRO A 107 -17.24 -1.93 -2.34
C PRO A 107 -17.51 -3.07 -1.36
N HIS A 108 -18.77 -3.46 -1.20
CA HIS A 108 -19.09 -4.60 -0.36
C HIS A 108 -18.60 -5.91 -0.99
N ALA A 109 -17.88 -6.71 -0.20
CA ALA A 109 -17.45 -8.06 -0.55
C ALA A 109 -17.45 -8.96 0.69
N GLN A 110 -17.15 -10.24 0.51
CA GLN A 110 -17.13 -11.22 1.60
C GLN A 110 -16.02 -10.94 2.63
N THR A 111 -14.86 -10.47 2.16
CA THR A 111 -13.74 -10.02 2.98
C THR A 111 -13.21 -8.68 2.46
N PHE A 112 -12.47 -7.95 3.29
CA PHE A 112 -11.83 -6.71 2.86
C PHE A 112 -10.81 -6.96 1.73
N VAL A 113 -10.03 -8.04 1.85
CA VAL A 113 -9.07 -8.44 0.81
C VAL A 113 -9.75 -8.68 -0.53
N ASP A 114 -10.90 -9.37 -0.55
CA ASP A 114 -11.66 -9.59 -1.78
C ASP A 114 -12.14 -8.27 -2.37
N SER A 115 -12.67 -7.36 -1.54
CA SER A 115 -13.14 -6.03 -1.97
C SER A 115 -12.02 -5.26 -2.67
N VAL A 116 -10.85 -5.19 -2.03
CA VAL A 116 -9.69 -4.48 -2.57
C VAL A 116 -9.21 -5.14 -3.87
N THR A 117 -9.02 -6.45 -3.87
CA THR A 117 -8.53 -7.20 -5.04
C THR A 117 -9.43 -6.99 -6.27
N THR A 118 -10.74 -7.10 -6.08
CA THR A 118 -11.74 -6.87 -7.13
C THR A 118 -11.68 -5.43 -7.64
N TYR A 119 -11.69 -4.45 -6.74
CA TYR A 119 -11.66 -3.05 -7.11
C TYR A 119 -10.40 -2.67 -7.90
N LEU A 120 -9.21 -3.06 -7.43
CA LEU A 120 -7.94 -2.75 -8.09
C LEU A 120 -7.91 -3.29 -9.53
N THR A 121 -8.44 -4.50 -9.73
CA THR A 121 -8.51 -5.16 -11.03
C THR A 121 -9.52 -4.48 -11.96
N GLU A 122 -10.73 -4.18 -11.46
CA GLU A 122 -11.81 -3.65 -12.28
C GLU A 122 -11.62 -2.17 -12.64
N GLN A 123 -11.01 -1.38 -11.76
CA GLN A 123 -10.83 0.06 -11.96
C GLN A 123 -9.50 0.43 -12.62
N ASN A 124 -8.71 -0.56 -13.07
CA ASN A 124 -7.39 -0.36 -13.67
C ASN A 124 -6.47 0.51 -12.81
N VAL A 125 -6.45 0.24 -11.50
CA VAL A 125 -5.54 0.93 -10.58
C VAL A 125 -4.10 0.64 -11.01
N VAL A 126 -3.30 1.69 -11.11
CA VAL A 126 -1.96 1.63 -11.73
C VAL A 126 -1.02 2.62 -11.07
N ILE A 127 0.25 2.27 -11.03
CA ILE A 127 1.33 3.15 -10.59
C ILE A 127 1.99 3.79 -11.82
N ILE A 128 2.17 5.11 -11.78
CA ILE A 128 2.87 5.92 -12.79
C ILE A 128 4.03 6.70 -12.18
#